data_AF-A0A953EHS0-F1
#
_entry.id   AF-A0A953EHS0-F1
#
_cell.length_a   1.000
_cell.length_b   1.000
_cell.length_c   1.000
_cell.angle_alpha   90.00
_cell.angle_beta   90.00
_cell.angle_gamma   90.00
#
_symmetry.space_group_name_H-M   'P 1'
#
loop_
_entity.id
_entity.type
_entity.pdbx_description
1 polymer ?
#
loop_
_entity_poly.entity_id
_entity_poly.type
_entity_poly.pdbx_seq_one_letter_code
_entity_poly.pdbx_strand_id
1 'polypeptide(L)'
;MPSIRLPTAAGRLESFTTSPPREFPRATPPFPRIALAAAHVVADPLAEQDPWLDVKIDWDRTIAYRRYLWSLGLGVAEAMDTAQRGMGLDWAGAQELIRRSL
;
A
#
# COMPACT_ATOMS: atom_id res chain seq x y z
N MET A 1 12.79 -23.80 4.77
CA MET A 1 12.45 -22.42 4.35
C MET A 1 12.34 -22.39 2.84
N PRO A 2 11.31 -21.77 2.25
CA PRO A 2 11.20 -21.67 0.80
C PRO A 2 12.41 -20.97 0.17
N SER A 3 12.85 -21.47 -0.98
CA SER A 3 13.92 -20.89 -1.78
C SER A 3 13.39 -20.50 -3.16
N ILE A 4 13.88 -19.38 -3.70
CA ILE A 4 13.50 -18.83 -5.01
C ILE A 4 14.77 -18.37 -5.75
N ARG A 5 14.83 -18.55 -7.08
CA ARG A 5 15.92 -18.01 -7.88
C ARG A 5 15.65 -16.54 -8.20
N LEU A 6 16.57 -15.65 -7.81
CA LEU A 6 16.47 -14.20 -8.05
C LEU A 6 17.63 -13.71 -8.91
N PRO A 7 17.40 -12.70 -9.76
CA PRO A 7 18.48 -12.04 -10.49
C PRO A 7 19.39 -11.28 -9.53
N THR A 8 20.69 -11.27 -9.82
CA THR A 8 21.68 -10.46 -9.11
C THR A 8 22.19 -9.34 -10.00
N ALA A 9 22.88 -8.36 -9.40
CA ALA A 9 23.50 -7.25 -10.13
C ALA A 9 24.52 -7.70 -11.19
N ALA A 10 25.02 -8.94 -11.11
CA ALA A 10 25.91 -9.52 -12.10
C ALA A 10 25.18 -10.19 -13.28
N GLY A 11 23.85 -10.02 -13.39
CA GLY A 11 23.05 -10.58 -14.49
C GLY A 11 22.86 -12.09 -14.43
N ARG A 12 23.17 -12.72 -13.29
CA ARG A 12 23.01 -14.16 -13.06
C ARG A 12 21.87 -14.44 -12.08
N LEU A 13 21.36 -15.67 -12.11
CA LEU A 13 20.39 -16.15 -11.13
C LEU A 13 21.10 -16.81 -9.96
N GLU A 14 20.70 -16.44 -8.74
CA GLU A 14 21.16 -17.10 -7.51
C GLU A 14 19.97 -17.57 -6.68
N SER A 15 20.15 -18.65 -5.92
CA SER A 15 19.12 -19.15 -5.00
C SER A 15 19.09 -18.29 -3.75
N PHE A 16 17.94 -17.66 -3.48
CA PHE A 16 17.65 -16.93 -2.26
C PHE A 16 16.72 -17.74 -1.37
N THR A 17 17.17 -18.07 -0.16
CA THR A 17 16.35 -18.73 0.86
C THR A 17 15.78 -17.68 1.79
N THR A 18 14.45 -17.69 1.93
CA THR A 18 13.72 -16.76 2.80
C THR A 18 14.07 -16.94 4.28
N SER A 19 13.72 -15.97 5.12
CA SER A 19 13.75 -16.06 6.59
C SER A 19 12.33 -16.22 7.17
N PRO A 20 12.15 -16.73 8.41
CA PRO A 20 10.83 -16.91 8.98
C PRO A 20 10.08 -15.57 9.07
N PRO A 21 8.76 -15.53 8.82
CA PRO A 21 8.00 -14.29 8.91
C PRO A 21 7.89 -13.81 10.36
N ARG A 22 7.73 -12.50 10.54
CA ARG A 22 7.28 -11.93 11.81
C ARG A 22 5.75 -11.92 11.85
N GLU A 23 5.20 -12.11 13.03
CA GLU A 23 3.77 -11.95 13.29
C GLU A 23 3.43 -10.50 13.63
N PHE A 24 2.28 -10.04 13.17
CA PHE A 24 1.74 -8.70 13.44
C PHE A 24 0.31 -8.83 13.98
N PRO A 25 0.15 -9.09 15.30
CA PRO A 25 -1.17 -9.16 15.90
C PRO A 25 -1.85 -7.78 15.90
N ARG A 26 -3.16 -7.77 16.17
CA ARG A 26 -3.89 -6.52 16.37
C ARG A 26 -3.28 -5.71 17.51
N ALA A 27 -3.26 -4.40 17.34
CA ALA A 27 -2.73 -3.47 18.31
C ALA A 27 -3.53 -3.41 19.61
N THR A 28 -2.80 -3.26 20.72
CA THR A 28 -3.35 -2.95 22.03
C THR A 28 -2.84 -1.57 22.47
N PRO A 29 -3.54 -0.47 22.13
CA PRO A 29 -3.19 0.88 22.58
C PRO A 29 -3.35 1.01 24.12
N PRO A 30 -2.76 2.06 24.75
CA PRO A 30 -2.12 3.22 24.14
C PRO A 30 -0.64 2.99 23.80
N PHE A 31 -0.14 3.76 22.82
CA PHE A 31 1.28 3.80 22.45
C PHE A 31 1.96 5.07 22.95
N PRO A 32 3.26 5.04 23.25
CA PRO A 32 4.02 6.22 23.67
C PRO A 32 4.36 7.15 22.49
N ARG A 33 3.87 6.88 21.27
CA ARG A 33 4.14 7.64 20.04
C ARG A 33 2.89 7.69 19.17
N ILE A 34 2.74 8.77 18.42
CA ILE A 34 1.77 8.90 17.34
C ILE A 34 2.50 8.52 16.05
N ALA A 35 2.14 7.37 15.47
CA ALA A 35 2.71 6.89 14.22
C ALA A 35 1.64 6.91 13.13
N LEU A 36 1.96 7.56 12.00
CA LEU A 36 1.12 7.61 10.82
C LEU A 36 1.81 6.87 9.68
N ALA A 37 1.05 6.04 8.96
CA ALA A 37 1.47 5.48 7.68
C ALA A 37 0.89 6.32 6.55
N ALA A 38 1.76 6.84 5.67
CA ALA A 38 1.31 7.33 4.37
C ALA A 38 0.92 6.11 3.51
N ALA A 39 -0.36 5.95 3.24
CA ALA A 39 -0.89 4.74 2.59
C ALA A 39 -0.85 4.88 1.05
N HIS A 40 -0.54 3.78 0.36
CA HIS A 40 -0.59 3.69 -1.09
C HIS A 40 -2.04 3.47 -1.60
N VAL A 41 -2.26 3.55 -2.91
CA VAL A 41 -3.52 3.14 -3.56
C VAL A 41 -3.34 1.81 -4.28
N VAL A 42 -4.42 1.05 -4.42
CA VAL A 42 -4.43 -0.18 -5.23
C VAL A 42 -5.11 0.14 -6.55
N ALA A 43 -4.38 0.03 -7.66
CA ALA A 43 -4.97 0.19 -9.00
C ALA A 43 -5.91 -0.99 -9.29
N ASP A 44 -6.98 -0.74 -10.03
CA ASP A 44 -7.82 -1.79 -10.60
C ASP A 44 -7.15 -2.32 -11.88
N PRO A 45 -6.63 -3.56 -11.88
CA PRO A 45 -5.90 -4.10 -13.02
C PRO A 45 -6.81 -4.61 -14.14
N LEU A 46 -8.13 -4.68 -13.92
CA LEU A 46 -9.11 -5.16 -14.90
C LEU A 46 -9.90 -4.02 -15.54
N ALA A 47 -9.76 -2.81 -15.03
CA ALA A 47 -10.44 -1.65 -15.59
C ALA A 47 -9.88 -1.29 -16.97
N GLU A 48 -10.79 -1.10 -17.93
CA GLU A 48 -10.48 -0.55 -19.23
C GLU A 48 -10.14 0.94 -19.10
N GLN A 49 -8.87 1.28 -19.31
CA GLN A 49 -8.33 2.63 -19.14
C GLN A 49 -6.99 2.75 -19.88
N ASP A 50 -6.54 3.98 -20.15
CA ASP A 50 -5.13 4.22 -20.46
C ASP A 50 -4.36 4.35 -19.13
N PRO A 51 -3.51 3.40 -18.73
CA PRO A 51 -2.88 3.39 -17.41
C PRO A 51 -1.85 4.51 -17.21
N TRP A 52 -1.51 5.28 -18.24
CA TRP A 52 -0.60 6.43 -18.14
C TRP A 52 -1.35 7.76 -18.01
N LEU A 53 -2.62 7.79 -18.43
CA LEU A 53 -3.45 9.00 -18.44
C LEU A 53 -4.57 8.96 -17.41
N ASP A 54 -5.10 7.78 -17.13
CA ASP A 54 -6.24 7.54 -16.26
C ASP A 54 -5.80 6.84 -14.96
N VAL A 55 -6.61 7.02 -13.91
CA VAL A 55 -6.46 6.33 -12.63
C VAL A 55 -7.77 5.69 -12.22
N LYS A 56 -7.85 4.36 -12.36
CA LYS A 56 -8.91 3.54 -11.78
C LYS A 56 -8.40 2.81 -10.55
N ILE A 57 -9.00 3.12 -9.40
CA ILE A 57 -8.65 2.56 -8.10
C ILE A 57 -9.57 1.39 -7.80
N ASP A 58 -8.99 0.27 -7.36
CA ASP A 58 -9.73 -0.76 -6.63
C ASP A 58 -10.01 -0.23 -5.22
N TRP A 59 -11.22 0.28 -5.03
CA TRP A 59 -11.63 0.91 -3.79
C TRP A 59 -11.71 -0.08 -2.62
N ASP A 60 -12.17 -1.30 -2.88
CA ASP A 60 -12.35 -2.29 -1.83
C ASP A 60 -11.00 -2.70 -1.23
N ARG A 61 -10.00 -2.93 -2.09
CA ARG A 61 -8.64 -3.26 -1.66
C ARG A 61 -7.93 -2.06 -1.04
N THR A 62 -8.09 -0.88 -1.62
CA THR A 62 -7.54 0.38 -1.10
C THR A 62 -8.02 0.64 0.33
N ILE A 63 -9.33 0.56 0.60
CA ILE A 63 -9.89 0.78 1.94
C ILE A 63 -9.61 -0.41 2.88
N ALA A 64 -9.57 -1.65 2.37
CA ALA A 64 -9.16 -2.79 3.19
C ALA A 64 -7.75 -2.61 3.77
N TYR A 65 -6.83 -2.00 3.01
CA TYR A 65 -5.49 -1.70 3.52
C TYR A 65 -5.49 -0.64 4.63
N ARG A 66 -6.35 0.39 4.56
CA ARG A 66 -6.52 1.36 5.66
C ARG A 66 -7.00 0.66 6.92
N ARG A 67 -8.01 -0.20 6.80
CA ARG A 67 -8.52 -1.03 7.91
C ARG A 67 -7.45 -1.93 8.51
N TYR A 68 -6.56 -2.49 7.68
CA TYR A 68 -5.42 -3.26 8.15
C TYR A 68 -4.45 -2.39 8.97
N LEU A 69 -4.07 -1.21 8.48
CA LEU A 69 -3.18 -0.29 9.21
C LEU A 69 -3.78 0.15 10.55
N TRP A 70 -5.07 0.47 10.60
CA TRP A 70 -5.76 0.77 11.86
C TRP A 70 -5.80 -0.44 12.79
N SER A 71 -5.95 -1.65 12.27
CA SER A 71 -5.89 -2.87 13.10
C SER A 71 -4.51 -3.08 13.74
N LEU A 72 -3.46 -2.56 13.12
CA LEU A 72 -2.09 -2.50 13.67
C LEU A 72 -1.86 -1.28 14.57
N GLY A 73 -2.88 -0.44 14.80
CA GLY A 73 -2.82 0.71 15.69
C GLY A 73 -2.10 1.93 15.12
N LEU A 74 -1.81 1.92 13.82
CA LEU A 74 -1.26 3.07 13.11
C LEU A 74 -2.41 4.00 12.69
N GLY A 75 -2.17 5.31 12.73
CA GLY A 75 -3.03 6.22 11.96
C GLY A 75 -2.66 6.21 10.48
N VAL A 76 -3.54 6.76 9.64
CA VAL A 76 -3.34 6.86 8.19
C VAL A 76 -3.19 8.31 7.79
N ALA A 77 -2.11 8.64 7.07
CA ALA A 77 -1.94 9.90 6.38
C ALA A 77 -2.39 9.73 4.93
N GLU A 78 -3.59 10.23 4.62
CA GLU A 78 -4.31 9.85 3.40
C GLU A 78 -4.04 10.78 2.21
N ALA A 79 -4.14 10.24 0.98
CA ALA A 79 -3.91 10.98 -0.27
C ALA A 79 -2.60 11.80 -0.30
N MET A 80 -1.56 11.28 0.35
CA MET A 80 -0.20 11.83 0.42
C MET A 80 0.64 11.39 -0.79
N ASP A 81 1.92 11.78 -0.82
CA ASP A 81 2.89 11.43 -1.87
C ASP A 81 2.96 9.91 -2.15
N THR A 82 2.88 9.06 -1.11
CA THR A 82 2.85 7.59 -1.26
C THR A 82 1.59 7.07 -1.96
N ALA A 83 0.50 7.83 -1.95
CA ALA A 83 -0.71 7.56 -2.74
C ALA A 83 -0.57 8.08 -4.20
N GLN A 84 0.64 8.45 -4.63
CA GLN A 84 0.96 9.01 -5.94
C GLN A 84 0.30 10.36 -6.22
N ARG A 85 0.06 11.16 -5.17
CA ARG A 85 -0.60 12.47 -5.30
C ARG A 85 0.22 13.41 -6.18
N GLY A 86 -0.38 13.91 -7.26
CA GLY A 86 0.28 14.80 -8.23
C GLY A 86 1.22 14.09 -9.22
N MET A 87 1.36 12.76 -9.12
CA MET A 87 2.16 11.92 -10.01
C MET A 87 1.37 10.66 -10.40
N GLY A 88 0.13 10.88 -10.85
CA GLY A 88 -0.85 9.84 -11.18
C GLY A 88 -2.21 10.16 -10.54
N LEU A 89 -2.27 10.20 -9.21
CA LEU A 89 -3.50 10.53 -8.50
C LEU A 89 -3.75 12.05 -8.54
N ASP A 90 -4.75 12.45 -9.31
CA ASP A 90 -5.15 13.84 -9.45
C ASP A 90 -5.94 14.36 -8.24
N TRP A 91 -6.37 15.63 -8.29
CA TRP A 91 -7.10 16.24 -7.19
C TRP A 91 -8.47 15.59 -6.96
N ALA A 92 -9.23 15.31 -8.02
CA ALA A 92 -10.56 14.73 -7.90
C ALA A 92 -10.50 13.32 -7.30
N GLY A 93 -9.57 12.49 -7.75
CA GLY A 93 -9.31 11.16 -7.20
C GLY A 93 -8.86 11.22 -5.75
N ALA A 94 -8.02 12.19 -5.38
CA ALA A 94 -7.59 12.38 -4.00
C ALA A 94 -8.74 12.81 -3.07
N GLN A 95 -9.63 13.71 -3.52
CA GLN A 95 -10.82 14.08 -2.74
C GLN A 95 -11.72 12.87 -2.50
N GLU A 96 -11.94 12.05 -3.53
CA GLU A 96 -12.74 10.85 -3.43
C GLU A 96 -12.11 9.82 -2.48
N LEU A 97 -10.79 9.64 -2.55
CA LEU A 97 -10.04 8.76 -1.66
C LEU A 97 -10.14 9.20 -0.20
N ILE A 98 -9.98 10.50 0.08
CA ILE A 98 -10.17 11.05 1.43
C ILE A 98 -11.60 10.79 1.90
N ARG A 99 -12.61 11.10 1.06
CA ARG A 99 -14.02 10.93 1.39
C ARG A 99 -14.40 9.49 1.72
N ARG A 100 -13.81 8.50 1.04
CA ARG A 100 -14.06 7.08 1.30
C ARG A 100 -13.31 6.52 2.51
N SER A 101 -12.25 7.21 2.94
CA SER A 101 -11.39 6.77 4.04
C SER A 101 -11.83 7.32 5.41
N LEU A 102 -12.65 8.38 5.41
CA LEU A 102 -13.31 8.94 6.59
C LEU A 102 -14.55 8.12 6.97
#